data_AF-A0A920HM80-F1
#
_entry.id   AF-A0A920HM80-F1
#
_cell.length_a   1.000
_cell.length_b   1.000
_cell.length_c   1.000
_cell.angle_alpha   90.00
_cell.angle_beta   90.00
_cell.angle_gamma   90.00
#
_symmetry.space_group_name_H-M   'P 1'
#
loop_
_entity.id
_entity.type
_entity.pdbx_description
1 polymer ?
#
loop_
_entity_poly.entity_id
_entity_poly.type
_entity_poly.pdbx_seq_one_letter_code
_entity_poly.pdbx_strand_id
1 'polypeptide(L)'
;MKHITSLFFVIFSAYIFSAGDGAPCGDYGECDTFEPDLWNNESLQKGFSTYINYCYGCHSLKYSRWNRIATDLDIPEDLMFKYLIFDSEVKSGDLMTGSMIKFNAEQWFGVAPPDLTLVTRAHSPEWVYTYLRTFYEDGSKQYGVNNLVYPGAANAQCTLITSRPANTWMQRYVDIRI
;
A
#
# COMPACT_ATOMS: atom_id res chain seq x y z
N MET A 1 11.05 50.90 -32.13
CA MET A 1 11.93 49.71 -32.10
C MET A 1 12.30 49.20 -30.69
N LYS A 2 12.18 49.99 -29.61
CA LYS A 2 12.49 49.54 -28.22
C LYS A 2 11.39 48.69 -27.54
N HIS A 3 10.15 48.71 -28.03
CA HIS A 3 9.04 47.95 -27.44
C HIS A 3 8.85 46.56 -28.06
N ILE A 4 9.44 46.29 -29.23
CA ILE A 4 9.32 44.99 -29.93
C ILE A 4 10.25 43.95 -29.29
N THR A 5 11.41 44.38 -28.76
CA THR A 5 12.34 43.50 -28.02
C THR A 5 11.81 43.08 -26.65
N SER A 6 10.94 43.87 -26.03
CA SER A 6 10.35 43.52 -24.72
C SER A 6 9.25 42.44 -24.84
N LEU A 7 8.53 42.38 -25.98
CA LEU A 7 7.47 41.38 -26.18
C LEU A 7 8.04 39.97 -26.41
N PHE A 8 9.25 39.86 -26.97
CA PHE A 8 9.90 38.57 -27.19
C PHE A 8 10.35 37.90 -25.87
N PHE A 9 10.62 38.69 -24.83
CA PHE A 9 11.07 38.16 -23.53
C PHE A 9 9.91 37.59 -22.69
N VAL A 10 8.67 38.04 -22.91
CA VAL A 10 7.49 37.57 -22.15
C VAL A 10 6.96 36.23 -22.66
N ILE A 11 7.20 35.90 -23.94
CA ILE A 11 6.72 34.64 -24.55
C ILE A 11 7.65 33.46 -24.21
N PHE A 12 8.93 33.71 -23.88
CA PHE A 12 9.88 32.65 -23.53
C PHE A 12 9.63 32.06 -22.13
N SER A 13 9.01 32.81 -21.22
CA SER A 13 8.65 32.36 -19.87
C SER A 13 7.47 31.38 -19.80
N ALA A 14 6.76 31.13 -20.91
CA ALA A 14 5.60 30.21 -20.93
C ALA A 14 5.97 28.74 -21.19
N TYR A 15 7.24 28.42 -21.43
CA TYR A 15 7.71 27.04 -21.61
C TYR A 15 8.55 26.58 -20.41
N ILE A 16 8.07 26.80 -19.19
CA ILE A 16 8.53 25.98 -18.07
C ILE A 16 7.77 24.65 -18.19
N PHE A 17 8.32 23.74 -18.99
CA PHE A 17 7.96 22.33 -18.87
C PHE A 17 8.26 21.92 -17.43
N SER A 18 7.21 21.54 -16.70
CA SER A 18 7.34 20.92 -15.38
C SER A 18 8.01 19.55 -15.55
N ALA A 19 9.34 19.54 -15.61
CA ALA A 19 10.16 18.34 -15.48
C ALA A 19 10.31 18.03 -13.98
N GLY A 20 9.21 17.64 -13.34
CA GLY A 20 9.17 17.56 -11.88
C GLY A 20 8.21 16.55 -11.27
N ASP A 21 7.25 16.02 -12.01
CA ASP A 21 6.50 14.85 -11.54
C ASP A 21 7.14 13.62 -12.21
N GLY A 22 7.86 12.83 -11.41
CA GLY A 22 8.21 11.46 -11.81
C GLY A 22 6.93 10.72 -12.18
N ALA A 23 7.06 9.69 -13.02
CA ALA A 23 5.90 8.90 -13.43
C ALA A 23 5.14 8.37 -12.19
N PRO A 24 3.81 8.16 -12.27
CA PRO A 24 2.99 7.81 -11.11
C PRO A 24 3.51 6.62 -10.30
N CYS A 25 4.21 5.69 -10.97
CA CYS A 25 4.80 4.50 -10.38
C CYS A 25 6.35 4.51 -10.41
N GLY A 26 6.98 5.67 -10.22
CA GLY A 26 8.43 5.79 -10.00
C GLY A 26 9.25 5.30 -11.21
N ASP A 27 10.28 4.48 -10.95
CA ASP A 27 11.15 3.91 -11.99
C ASP A 27 10.43 2.89 -12.88
N TYR A 28 9.26 2.40 -12.47
CA TYR A 28 8.40 1.56 -13.31
C TYR A 28 7.73 2.36 -14.45
N GLY A 29 7.55 3.67 -14.28
CA GLY A 29 6.82 4.51 -15.23
C GLY A 29 5.34 4.65 -14.86
N GLU A 30 4.47 4.42 -15.83
CA GLU A 30 3.02 4.42 -15.62
C GLU A 30 2.60 3.19 -14.81
N CYS A 31 1.67 3.39 -13.87
CA CYS A 31 1.13 2.27 -13.10
C CYS A 31 0.34 1.30 -13.99
N ASP A 32 0.40 0.01 -13.67
CA ASP A 32 -0.45 -0.98 -14.30
C ASP A 32 -1.92 -0.67 -14.02
N THR A 33 -2.77 -0.87 -15.02
CA THR A 33 -4.21 -0.70 -14.82
C THR A 33 -4.75 -1.70 -13.80
N PHE A 34 -5.51 -1.20 -12.85
CA PHE A 34 -6.17 -2.02 -11.85
C PHE A 34 -7.47 -1.38 -11.40
N GLU A 35 -8.56 -2.11 -11.57
CA GLU A 35 -9.88 -1.68 -11.11
C GLU A 35 -10.33 -2.61 -9.97
N PRO A 36 -10.55 -2.08 -8.75
CA PRO A 36 -11.14 -2.89 -7.68
C PRO A 36 -12.56 -3.31 -7.99
N ASP A 37 -12.95 -4.46 -7.47
CA ASP A 37 -14.36 -4.76 -7.23
C ASP A 37 -14.64 -4.68 -5.72
N LEU A 38 -15.26 -3.58 -5.29
CA LEU A 38 -15.63 -3.34 -3.88
C LEU A 38 -16.88 -4.13 -3.46
N TRP A 39 -17.57 -4.78 -4.39
CA TRP A 39 -18.80 -5.54 -4.16
C TRP A 39 -18.58 -7.05 -4.17
N ASN A 40 -17.38 -7.50 -4.55
CA ASN A 40 -16.98 -8.90 -4.51
C ASN A 40 -16.45 -9.26 -3.12
N ASN A 41 -17.35 -9.63 -2.20
CA ASN A 41 -16.98 -9.96 -0.83
C ASN A 41 -16.00 -11.15 -0.76
N GLU A 42 -16.12 -12.17 -1.62
CA GLU A 42 -15.19 -13.30 -1.66
C GLU A 42 -13.76 -12.85 -1.94
N SER A 43 -13.63 -11.93 -2.89
CA SER A 43 -12.37 -11.27 -3.20
C SER A 43 -11.85 -10.56 -1.95
N LEU A 44 -12.66 -9.68 -1.38
CA LEU A 44 -12.23 -8.86 -0.25
C LEU A 44 -11.88 -9.71 1.01
N GLN A 45 -12.59 -10.81 1.26
CA GLN A 45 -12.27 -11.77 2.33
C GLN A 45 -10.93 -12.47 2.09
N LYS A 46 -10.67 -12.93 0.86
CA LYS A 46 -9.40 -13.57 0.49
C LYS A 46 -8.22 -12.64 0.74
N GLY A 47 -8.37 -11.38 0.34
CA GLY A 47 -7.30 -10.43 0.55
C GLY A 47 -7.17 -10.00 2.02
N PHE A 48 -8.25 -9.92 2.80
CA PHE A 48 -8.14 -9.69 4.24
C PHE A 48 -7.34 -10.81 4.92
N SER A 49 -7.65 -12.07 4.59
CA SER A 49 -6.84 -13.20 5.02
C SER A 49 -5.37 -13.05 4.60
N THR A 50 -5.12 -12.61 3.36
CA THR A 50 -3.76 -12.36 2.86
C THR A 50 -3.05 -11.31 3.72
N TYR A 51 -3.70 -10.19 4.03
CA TYR A 51 -3.10 -9.15 4.86
C TYR A 51 -2.83 -9.60 6.29
N ILE A 52 -3.76 -10.31 6.91
CA ILE A 52 -3.53 -10.82 8.27
C ILE A 52 -2.32 -11.76 8.30
N ASN A 53 -2.20 -12.64 7.30
CA ASN A 53 -1.13 -13.63 7.27
C ASN A 53 0.24 -13.06 6.87
N TYR A 54 0.30 -12.00 6.06
CA TYR A 54 1.56 -11.54 5.45
C TYR A 54 1.94 -10.10 5.78
N CYS A 55 0.96 -9.24 6.06
CA CYS A 55 1.18 -7.80 6.20
C CYS A 55 1.05 -7.33 7.65
N TYR A 56 0.08 -7.87 8.40
CA TYR A 56 -0.32 -7.36 9.72
C TYR A 56 0.80 -7.41 10.77
N GLY A 57 1.71 -8.38 10.64
CA GLY A 57 2.88 -8.47 11.53
C GLY A 57 3.84 -7.27 11.41
N CYS A 58 3.82 -6.55 10.30
CA CYS A 58 4.64 -5.35 10.07
C CYS A 58 3.79 -4.09 10.04
N HIS A 59 2.70 -4.10 9.30
CA HIS A 59 1.86 -2.94 9.01
C HIS A 59 0.57 -2.98 9.81
N SER A 60 0.10 -1.83 10.26
CA SER A 60 -1.20 -1.70 10.95
C SER A 60 -2.29 -1.23 9.99
N LEU A 61 -3.54 -1.46 10.42
CA LEU A 61 -4.72 -0.71 9.98
C LEU A 61 -5.26 0.04 11.21
N LYS A 62 -4.44 0.91 11.79
CA LYS A 62 -4.68 1.44 13.15
C LYS A 62 -5.95 2.25 13.33
N TYR A 63 -6.61 2.68 12.24
CA TYR A 63 -7.94 3.32 12.31
C TYR A 63 -9.11 2.36 12.07
N SER A 64 -8.84 1.09 11.73
CA SER A 64 -9.84 0.04 11.57
C SER A 64 -10.05 -0.75 12.87
N ARG A 65 -11.28 -1.25 13.08
CA ARG A 65 -11.64 -2.14 14.20
C ARG A 65 -12.01 -3.52 13.71
N TRP A 66 -11.64 -4.56 14.47
CA TRP A 66 -11.87 -5.95 14.09
C TRP A 66 -13.34 -6.26 13.78
N ASN A 67 -14.27 -5.86 14.65
CA ASN A 67 -15.70 -6.10 14.45
C ASN A 67 -16.27 -5.42 13.21
N ARG A 68 -15.76 -4.24 12.88
CA ARG A 68 -16.15 -3.52 11.66
C ARG A 68 -15.69 -4.26 10.43
N ILE A 69 -14.48 -4.81 10.46
CA ILE A 69 -13.99 -5.65 9.36
C ILE A 69 -14.81 -6.92 9.20
N ALA A 70 -15.11 -7.60 10.29
CA ALA A 70 -15.95 -8.79 10.24
C ALA A 70 -17.33 -8.48 9.63
N THR A 71 -17.95 -7.38 10.08
CA THR A 71 -19.26 -6.94 9.60
C THR A 71 -19.23 -6.56 8.13
N ASP A 72 -18.28 -5.72 7.70
CA ASP A 72 -18.27 -5.16 6.35
C ASP A 72 -17.87 -6.21 5.28
N LEU A 73 -17.25 -7.33 5.69
CA LEU A 73 -16.93 -8.49 4.84
C LEU A 73 -17.89 -9.67 4.95
N ASP A 74 -18.93 -9.60 5.79
CA ASP A 74 -19.78 -10.75 6.11
C ASP A 74 -18.96 -11.96 6.61
N ILE A 75 -17.92 -11.73 7.41
CA ILE A 75 -17.16 -12.79 8.09
C ILE A 75 -17.74 -12.96 9.49
N PRO A 76 -18.22 -14.15 9.87
CA PRO A 76 -18.60 -14.42 11.26
C PRO A 76 -17.43 -14.14 12.22
N GLU A 77 -17.64 -13.26 13.20
CA GLU A 77 -16.57 -12.82 14.12
C GLU A 77 -15.92 -14.00 14.84
N ASP A 78 -16.69 -15.01 15.24
CA ASP A 78 -16.18 -16.22 15.88
C ASP A 78 -15.19 -16.97 14.98
N LEU A 79 -15.45 -17.07 13.67
CA LEU A 79 -14.55 -17.69 12.71
C LEU A 79 -13.31 -16.83 12.46
N MET A 80 -13.47 -15.50 12.36
CA MET A 80 -12.35 -14.58 12.20
C MET A 80 -11.38 -14.69 13.38
N PHE A 81 -11.90 -14.61 14.61
CA PHE A 81 -11.10 -14.72 15.83
C PHE A 81 -10.52 -16.13 16.00
N LYS A 82 -11.20 -17.18 15.54
CA LYS A 82 -10.70 -18.55 15.63
C LYS A 82 -9.54 -18.85 14.68
N TYR A 83 -9.58 -18.30 13.46
CA TYR A 83 -8.65 -18.73 12.39
C TYR A 83 -7.65 -17.67 11.94
N LEU A 84 -7.90 -16.38 12.22
CA LEU A 84 -7.04 -15.28 11.76
C LEU A 84 -6.38 -14.51 12.91
N ILE A 85 -6.95 -14.53 14.12
CA ILE A 85 -6.47 -13.75 15.26
C ILE A 85 -6.00 -14.70 16.36
N PHE A 86 -4.69 -14.91 16.45
CA PHE A 86 -4.10 -15.86 17.41
C PHE A 86 -3.74 -15.24 18.77
N ASP A 87 -3.83 -13.92 18.88
CA ASP A 87 -3.61 -13.21 20.14
C ASP A 87 -4.90 -13.17 20.97
N SER A 88 -4.88 -13.86 22.11
CA SER A 88 -6.02 -13.94 23.03
C SER A 88 -6.36 -12.63 23.74
N GLU A 89 -5.46 -11.65 23.73
CA GLU A 89 -5.71 -10.33 24.35
C GLU A 89 -6.53 -9.41 23.45
N VAL A 90 -6.52 -9.66 22.13
CA VAL A 90 -7.25 -8.88 21.14
C VAL A 90 -8.75 -9.13 21.27
N LYS A 91 -9.52 -8.04 21.32
CA LYS A 91 -10.99 -8.07 21.41
C LYS A 91 -11.63 -7.55 20.12
N SER A 92 -12.86 -8.00 19.90
CA SER A 92 -13.73 -7.59 18.78
C SER A 92 -13.80 -6.07 18.57
N GLY A 93 -13.88 -5.28 19.65
CA GLY A 93 -13.94 -3.82 19.57
C GLY A 93 -12.59 -3.12 19.38
N ASP A 94 -11.46 -3.83 19.45
CA ASP A 94 -10.14 -3.20 19.47
C ASP A 94 -9.73 -2.67 18.09
N LEU A 95 -8.84 -1.69 18.10
CA LEU A 95 -8.20 -1.18 16.89
C LEU A 95 -7.11 -2.16 16.43
N MET A 96 -6.87 -2.20 15.12
CA MET A 96 -5.86 -3.07 14.52
C MET A 96 -4.46 -2.46 14.61
N THR A 97 -3.92 -2.35 15.82
CA THR A 97 -2.62 -1.71 16.12
C THR A 97 -1.44 -2.68 16.18
N GLY A 98 -1.64 -3.97 15.95
CA GLY A 98 -0.65 -5.05 16.06
C GLY A 98 0.55 -4.98 15.09
N SER A 99 0.82 -3.82 14.49
CA SER A 99 2.04 -3.57 13.73
C SER A 99 3.28 -3.72 14.61
N MET A 100 4.40 -4.08 13.96
CA MET A 100 5.70 -4.10 14.58
C MET A 100 5.99 -2.82 15.36
N ILE A 101 6.53 -2.97 16.58
CA ILE A 101 6.94 -1.84 17.41
C ILE A 101 7.95 -1.00 16.62
N LYS A 102 7.66 0.30 16.48
CA LYS A 102 8.45 1.26 15.69
C LYS A 102 9.95 1.17 15.97
N PHE A 103 10.32 1.14 17.24
CA PHE A 103 11.72 1.03 17.68
C PHE A 103 12.40 -0.25 17.15
N ASN A 104 11.75 -1.40 17.27
CA ASN A 104 12.27 -2.66 16.76
C ASN A 104 12.39 -2.63 15.23
N ALA A 105 11.38 -2.05 14.56
CA ALA A 105 11.38 -1.95 13.11
C ALA A 105 12.51 -1.04 12.59
N GLU A 106 12.76 0.10 13.21
CA GLU A 106 13.89 0.97 12.86
C GLU A 106 15.24 0.28 13.14
N GLN A 107 15.34 -0.47 14.24
CA GLN A 107 16.55 -1.21 14.58
C GLN A 107 16.85 -2.35 13.59
N TRP A 108 15.81 -3.08 13.15
CA TRP A 108 15.97 -4.23 12.27
C TRP A 108 15.99 -3.85 10.80
N PHE A 109 15.11 -2.93 10.39
CA PHE A 109 14.84 -2.57 8.99
C PHE A 109 15.36 -1.19 8.58
N GLY A 110 15.85 -0.38 9.52
CA GLY A 110 16.31 1.00 9.27
C GLY A 110 15.17 2.01 9.12
N VAL A 111 13.93 1.54 8.92
CA VAL A 111 12.73 2.36 8.79
C VAL A 111 11.54 1.63 9.40
N ALA A 112 10.67 2.38 10.06
CA ALA A 112 9.41 1.84 10.54
C ALA A 112 8.42 1.61 9.37
N PRO A 113 7.74 0.45 9.31
CA PRO A 113 6.73 0.21 8.31
C PRO A 113 5.59 1.24 8.44
N PRO A 114 5.10 1.81 7.32
CA PRO A 114 3.97 2.72 7.36
C PRO A 114 2.68 2.00 7.76
N ASP A 115 1.77 2.74 8.40
CA ASP A 115 0.39 2.30 8.57
C ASP A 115 -0.32 2.29 7.21
N LEU A 116 -1.10 1.24 6.94
CA LEU A 116 -1.73 1.05 5.63
C LEU A 116 -3.20 1.46 5.62
N THR A 117 -3.72 2.05 6.71
CA THR A 117 -5.15 2.40 6.81
C THR A 117 -5.61 3.37 5.73
N LEU A 118 -4.73 4.19 5.14
CA LEU A 118 -5.08 5.13 4.07
C LEU A 118 -4.17 5.00 2.82
N VAL A 119 -3.46 3.88 2.64
CA VAL A 119 -2.41 3.77 1.60
C VAL A 119 -2.94 3.98 0.18
N THR A 120 -4.13 3.46 -0.13
CA THR A 120 -4.75 3.60 -1.46
C THR A 120 -5.22 5.02 -1.73
N ARG A 121 -5.56 5.77 -0.68
CA ARG A 121 -5.93 7.18 -0.78
C ARG A 121 -4.71 8.11 -0.86
N ALA A 122 -3.61 7.72 -0.21
CA ALA A 122 -2.35 8.45 -0.27
C ALA A 122 -1.63 8.29 -1.62
N HIS A 123 -1.84 7.16 -2.30
CA HIS A 123 -1.28 6.86 -3.62
C HIS A 123 -2.42 6.64 -4.63
N SER A 124 -2.65 5.40 -5.03
CA SER A 124 -3.84 4.96 -5.77
C SER A 124 -3.97 3.43 -5.67
N PRO A 125 -5.15 2.86 -6.00
CA PRO A 125 -5.33 1.45 -6.36
C PRO A 125 -4.23 0.83 -7.23
N GLU A 126 -3.95 1.48 -8.35
CA GLU A 126 -3.00 1.07 -9.38
C GLU A 126 -1.57 1.14 -8.86
N TRP A 127 -1.26 2.16 -8.05
CA TRP A 127 0.04 2.27 -7.40
C TRP A 127 0.31 1.09 -6.47
N VAL A 128 -0.64 0.74 -5.59
CA VAL A 128 -0.49 -0.39 -4.67
C VAL A 128 -0.38 -1.70 -5.43
N TYR A 129 -1.22 -1.89 -6.46
CA TYR A 129 -1.17 -3.07 -7.31
C TYR A 129 0.20 -3.21 -8.01
N THR A 130 0.69 -2.14 -8.63
CA THR A 130 1.96 -2.12 -9.35
C THR A 130 3.14 -2.29 -8.38
N TYR A 131 3.12 -1.62 -7.23
CA TYR A 131 4.13 -1.76 -6.19
C TYR A 131 4.29 -3.22 -5.77
N LEU A 132 3.18 -3.93 -5.51
CA LEU A 132 3.21 -5.32 -5.12
C LEU A 132 3.69 -6.26 -6.24
N ARG A 133 3.68 -5.89 -7.52
CA ARG A 133 4.15 -6.77 -8.62
C ARG A 133 5.58 -6.52 -9.06
N THR A 134 6.19 -5.43 -8.63
CA THR A 134 7.42 -4.90 -9.24
C THR A 134 8.64 -5.02 -8.33
N PHE A 135 8.59 -5.93 -7.35
CA PHE A 135 9.83 -6.34 -6.69
C PHE A 135 10.65 -7.25 -7.59
N TYR A 136 11.95 -7.07 -7.53
CA TYR A 136 12.92 -7.89 -8.25
C TYR A 136 14.11 -8.19 -7.35
N GLU A 137 14.83 -9.27 -7.66
CA GLU A 137 16.05 -9.63 -6.95
C GLU A 137 17.16 -8.61 -7.23
N ASP A 138 17.76 -8.10 -6.16
CA ASP A 138 18.86 -7.15 -6.22
C ASP A 138 19.84 -7.48 -5.08
N GLY A 139 20.86 -8.27 -5.42
CA GLY A 139 21.91 -8.69 -4.47
C GLY A 139 22.76 -7.53 -3.92
N SER A 140 22.62 -6.31 -4.45
CA SER A 140 23.27 -5.12 -3.89
C SER A 140 22.52 -4.53 -2.68
N LYS A 141 21.27 -4.93 -2.44
CA LYS A 141 20.46 -4.45 -1.31
C LYS A 141 20.60 -5.37 -0.11
N GLN A 142 20.43 -4.79 1.09
CA GLN A 142 20.53 -5.51 2.37
C GLN A 142 19.62 -6.74 2.45
N TYR A 143 18.45 -6.69 1.81
CA TYR A 143 17.45 -7.77 1.82
C TYR A 143 17.40 -8.57 0.52
N GLY A 144 18.37 -8.35 -0.39
CA GLY A 144 18.46 -9.08 -1.66
C GLY A 144 17.35 -8.75 -2.67
N VAL A 145 16.54 -7.73 -2.40
CA VAL A 145 15.42 -7.31 -3.24
C VAL A 145 15.37 -5.80 -3.36
N ASN A 146 14.76 -5.32 -4.44
CA ASN A 146 14.45 -3.92 -4.67
C ASN A 146 13.09 -3.80 -5.39
N ASN A 147 12.59 -2.58 -5.58
CA ASN A 147 11.28 -2.34 -6.18
C ASN A 147 11.35 -1.16 -7.18
N LEU A 148 10.68 -1.30 -8.32
CA LEU A 148 10.67 -0.28 -9.38
C LEU A 148 9.75 0.91 -9.04
N VAL A 149 8.70 0.69 -8.26
CA VAL A 149 7.77 1.76 -7.83
C VAL A 149 8.33 2.56 -6.65
N TYR A 150 9.04 1.89 -5.74
CA TYR A 150 9.63 2.50 -4.55
C TYR A 150 11.05 1.95 -4.30
N PRO A 151 12.09 2.57 -4.91
CA PRO A 151 13.46 2.12 -4.78
C PRO A 151 13.94 2.08 -3.32
N GLY A 152 14.60 0.98 -2.94
CA GLY A 152 15.09 0.75 -1.58
C GLY A 152 14.07 0.11 -0.64
N ALA A 153 12.90 -0.33 -1.14
CA ALA A 153 11.95 -1.10 -0.35
C ALA A 153 12.59 -2.38 0.20
N ALA A 154 12.57 -2.51 1.54
CA ALA A 154 13.28 -3.55 2.27
C ALA A 154 12.58 -4.92 2.29
N ASN A 155 11.27 -4.98 2.04
CA ASN A 155 10.49 -6.19 2.33
C ASN A 155 9.70 -6.69 1.11
N ALA A 156 10.09 -7.86 0.59
CA ALA A 156 9.37 -8.60 -0.44
C ALA A 156 8.42 -9.70 0.11
N GLN A 157 8.24 -9.82 1.43
CA GLN A 157 7.39 -10.86 2.03
C GLN A 157 5.91 -10.64 1.67
N CYS A 158 5.47 -9.39 1.44
CA CYS A 158 4.17 -9.08 0.84
C CYS A 158 4.09 -9.50 -0.65
N THR A 159 5.24 -9.71 -1.28
CA THR A 159 5.39 -10.03 -2.71
C THR A 159 5.45 -11.51 -3.01
N LEU A 160 5.74 -12.38 -2.03
CA LEU A 160 5.64 -13.84 -2.23
C LEU A 160 4.22 -14.29 -2.65
N ILE A 161 3.23 -13.41 -2.50
CA ILE A 161 1.84 -13.55 -2.95
C ILE A 161 1.70 -13.40 -4.48
N THR A 162 2.58 -12.67 -5.19
CA THR A 162 2.42 -12.40 -6.64
C THR A 162 2.84 -13.54 -7.55
N SER A 163 3.40 -14.62 -6.99
CA SER A 163 3.50 -15.91 -7.69
C SER A 163 2.13 -16.59 -7.91
N ARG A 164 1.06 -16.04 -7.33
CA ARG A 164 -0.33 -16.42 -7.56
C ARG A 164 -1.15 -15.19 -8.00
N PRO A 165 -2.14 -15.33 -8.89
CA PRO A 165 -2.83 -14.19 -9.48
C PRO A 165 -3.38 -13.25 -8.40
N ALA A 166 -2.84 -12.03 -8.41
CA ALA A 166 -3.16 -10.93 -7.52
C ALA A 166 -4.55 -10.40 -7.86
N ASN A 167 -5.57 -11.03 -7.28
CA ASN A 167 -6.80 -10.33 -7.02
C ASN A 167 -6.77 -9.87 -5.56
N THR A 168 -7.44 -8.74 -5.29
CA THR A 168 -8.23 -8.47 -4.08
C THR A 168 -7.74 -7.42 -3.06
N TRP A 169 -8.76 -6.71 -2.51
CA TRP A 169 -9.03 -6.26 -1.13
C TRP A 169 -8.57 -4.94 -0.51
N MET A 170 -7.39 -4.38 -0.83
CA MET A 170 -6.87 -3.24 -0.04
C MET A 170 -7.76 -1.97 -0.07
N GLN A 171 -8.74 -1.91 -0.97
CA GLN A 171 -9.45 -0.68 -1.30
C GLN A 171 -10.75 -0.45 -0.53
N ARG A 172 -11.47 -1.51 -0.09
CA ARG A 172 -12.71 -1.30 0.69
C ARG A 172 -12.41 -0.94 2.15
N TYR A 173 -11.31 -1.45 2.71
CA TYR A 173 -10.99 -1.27 4.13
C TYR A 173 -10.28 0.02 4.48
N VAL A 174 -9.53 0.52 3.52
CA VAL A 174 -8.67 1.68 3.67
C VAL A 174 -9.44 2.97 3.35
N ASP A 175 -10.53 2.89 2.58
CA ASP A 175 -11.23 4.08 2.08
C ASP A 175 -12.65 4.29 2.63
N ILE A 176 -13.18 3.36 3.43
CA ILE A 176 -14.55 3.46 3.95
C ILE A 176 -14.55 3.65 5.47
N ARG A 177 -14.75 4.92 5.86
CA ARG A 177 -14.96 5.50 7.20
C ARG A 177 -13.72 6.01 7.94
N ILE A 178 -13.22 7.13 7.45
CA ILE A 178 -13.21 8.37 8.27
C ILE A 178 -14.52 9.12 7.96
#